data_AF-A0A1M7R5S1-F1
#
_entry.id   AF-A0A1M7R5S1-F1
#
_cell.length_a   1.000
_cell.length_b   1.000
_cell.length_c   1.000
_cell.angle_alpha   90.00
_cell.angle_beta   90.00
_cell.angle_gamma   90.00
#
_symmetry.space_group_name_H-M   'P 1'
#
loop_
_entity.id
_entity.type
_entity.pdbx_description
1 polymer ?
#
loop_
_entity_poly.entity_id
_entity_poly.type
_entity_poly.pdbx_seq_one_letter_code
_entity_poly.pdbx_strand_id
1 'polypeptide(L)'
;MPKNFNLIGLVFISALLSACSSKPTDDDLRQAQTKSYQKMTGSLSEQDKKDIAEMRVLSCTKLEDKSYDCSIQGILGPQKVQMIKGDDGWTVVN
;
A
#
# COMPACT_ATOMS: atom_id res chain seq x y z
N MET A 1 -42.13 -38.08 24.02
CA MET A 1 -41.93 -36.92 24.92
C MET A 1 -40.49 -36.45 24.80
N PRO A 2 -40.25 -35.13 24.75
CA PRO A 2 -39.14 -34.51 24.02
C PRO A 2 -37.95 -34.17 24.93
N LYS A 3 -36.81 -33.79 24.33
CA LYS A 3 -36.00 -32.64 24.77
C LYS A 3 -35.05 -32.22 23.65
N ASN A 4 -35.40 -31.11 23.04
CA ASN A 4 -34.56 -30.29 22.20
C ASN A 4 -33.40 -29.78 23.06
N PHE A 5 -32.15 -29.91 22.60
CA PHE A 5 -31.11 -28.97 23.00
C PHE A 5 -30.37 -28.50 21.76
N ASN A 6 -30.79 -27.31 21.38
CA ASN A 6 -30.19 -26.38 20.46
C ASN A 6 -28.69 -26.19 20.78
N LEU A 7 -27.82 -26.44 19.80
CA LEU A 7 -26.46 -25.91 19.79
C LEU A 7 -26.15 -25.47 18.36
N ILE A 8 -26.57 -24.23 18.08
CA ILE A 8 -26.05 -23.37 17.03
C ILE A 8 -24.52 -23.39 17.14
N GLY A 9 -23.88 -24.18 16.26
CA GLY A 9 -22.45 -24.14 16.04
C GLY A 9 -22.12 -22.89 15.25
N LEU A 10 -22.03 -21.77 15.96
CA LEU A 10 -21.53 -20.50 15.44
C LEU A 10 -20.04 -20.72 15.12
N VAL A 11 -19.75 -21.12 13.88
CA VAL A 11 -18.38 -21.16 13.37
C VAL A 11 -17.93 -19.70 13.26
N PHE A 12 -17.28 -19.24 14.32
CA PHE A 12 -16.45 -18.05 14.29
C PHE A 12 -15.33 -18.32 13.27
N ILE A 13 -15.54 -17.89 12.03
CA ILE A 13 -14.44 -17.59 11.14
C ILE A 13 -13.75 -16.41 11.81
N SER A 14 -12.80 -16.72 12.69
CA SER A 14 -11.79 -15.77 13.15
C SER A 14 -11.08 -15.32 11.88
N ALA A 15 -11.58 -14.23 11.30
CA ALA A 15 -10.86 -13.45 10.32
C ALA A 15 -9.48 -13.27 10.92
N LEU A 16 -8.48 -13.81 10.22
CA LEU A 16 -7.08 -13.53 10.47
C LEU A 16 -6.90 -12.03 10.23
N LEU A 17 -7.32 -11.19 11.20
CA LEU A 17 -6.85 -9.83 11.36
C LEU A 17 -5.40 -9.91 11.89
N SER A 18 -4.56 -10.70 11.22
CA SER A 18 -3.22 -10.21 10.98
C SER A 18 -3.43 -8.90 10.23
N ALA A 19 -3.33 -7.78 10.94
CA ALA A 19 -2.79 -6.58 10.36
C ALA A 19 -1.36 -6.91 9.92
N CYS A 20 -1.22 -7.77 8.91
CA CYS A 20 -0.08 -7.85 8.05
C CYS A 20 -0.07 -6.48 7.39
N SER A 21 0.66 -5.53 7.97
CA SER A 21 1.19 -4.42 7.20
C SER A 21 2.01 -5.08 6.08
N SER A 22 1.33 -5.38 4.97
CA SER A 22 1.97 -5.93 3.78
C SER A 22 2.91 -4.86 3.27
N LYS A 23 4.06 -5.29 2.75
CA LYS A 23 4.98 -4.38 2.07
C LYS A 23 4.22 -3.65 0.94
N PRO A 24 4.57 -2.38 0.64
CA PRO A 24 3.95 -1.67 -0.46
C PRO A 24 4.24 -2.37 -1.78
N THR A 25 3.24 -2.35 -2.67
CA THR A 25 3.29 -2.91 -4.02
C THR A 25 3.65 -1.85 -5.07
N ASP A 26 3.91 -2.26 -6.31
CA ASP A 26 4.04 -1.35 -7.46
C ASP A 26 2.84 -0.41 -7.58
N ASP A 27 1.62 -0.94 -7.41
CA ASP A 27 0.40 -0.14 -7.55
C ASP A 27 0.21 0.82 -6.38
N ASP A 28 0.64 0.43 -5.17
CA ASP A 28 0.69 1.34 -4.03
C ASP A 28 1.64 2.51 -4.28
N LEU A 29 2.84 2.23 -4.82
CA LEU A 29 3.82 3.24 -5.20
C LEU A 29 3.25 4.20 -6.25
N ARG A 30 2.66 3.67 -7.33
CA ARG A 30 2.07 4.48 -8.41
C ARG A 30 0.94 5.37 -7.92
N GLN A 31 0.06 4.84 -7.08
CA GLN A 31 -1.03 5.61 -6.49
C GLN A 31 -0.51 6.69 -5.54
N ALA A 32 0.46 6.36 -4.69
CA ALA A 32 1.08 7.32 -3.78
C ALA A 32 1.78 8.44 -4.56
N GLN A 33 2.53 8.11 -5.62
CA GLN A 33 3.19 9.10 -6.47
C GLN A 33 2.19 9.98 -7.20
N THR A 34 1.13 9.38 -7.77
CA THR A 34 0.01 10.10 -8.41
C THR A 34 -0.58 11.16 -7.47
N LYS A 35 -0.89 10.77 -6.22
CA LYS A 35 -1.41 11.68 -5.20
C LYS A 35 -0.42 12.79 -4.86
N SER A 36 0.87 12.46 -4.71
CA SER A 36 1.92 13.45 -4.45
C SER A 36 2.01 14.49 -5.56
N TYR A 37 2.02 14.07 -6.83
CA TYR A 37 2.03 15.00 -7.97
C TYR A 37 0.76 15.84 -8.01
N GLN A 38 -0.42 15.24 -7.93
CA GLN A 38 -1.69 15.99 -7.92
C GLN A 38 -1.75 17.02 -6.79
N LYS A 39 -1.19 16.72 -5.62
CA LYS A 39 -1.09 17.67 -4.50
C LYS A 39 -0.15 18.84 -4.79
N MET A 40 0.92 18.63 -5.56
CA MET A 40 1.90 19.67 -5.91
C MET A 40 1.45 20.54 -7.10
N THR A 41 0.90 19.92 -8.14
CA THR A 41 0.63 20.59 -9.44
C THR A 41 -0.86 20.78 -9.72
N GLY A 42 -1.75 20.19 -8.92
CA GLY A 42 -3.20 20.18 -9.14
C GLY A 42 -3.68 19.24 -10.25
N SER A 43 -2.80 18.83 -11.17
CA SER A 43 -3.10 17.91 -12.27
C SER A 43 -1.86 17.19 -12.78
N LEU A 44 -2.05 16.02 -13.39
CA LEU A 44 -0.97 15.24 -14.00
C LEU A 44 -0.97 15.44 -15.51
N SER A 45 0.18 15.79 -16.08
CA SER A 45 0.36 15.75 -17.53
C SER A 45 0.35 14.30 -18.03
N GLU A 46 0.14 14.10 -19.33
CA GLU A 46 0.24 12.75 -19.93
C GLU A 46 1.64 12.16 -19.77
N GLN A 47 2.67 13.00 -19.77
CA GLN A 47 4.04 12.57 -19.51
C GLN A 47 4.20 12.07 -18.07
N ASP A 48 3.68 12.82 -17.08
CA ASP A 48 3.76 12.40 -15.66
C ASP A 48 3.05 11.06 -15.44
N LYS A 49 1.89 10.86 -16.07
CA LYS A 49 1.15 9.59 -15.98
C LYS A 49 1.97 8.43 -16.54
N LYS A 50 2.64 8.63 -17.67
CA LYS A 50 3.51 7.62 -18.29
C LYS A 50 4.70 7.31 -17.39
N ASP A 51 5.36 8.34 -16.87
CA ASP A 51 6.54 8.20 -16.01
C ASP A 51 6.19 7.45 -14.71
N ILE A 52 5.02 7.75 -14.11
CA ILE A 52 4.51 7.04 -12.94
C ILE A 52 4.19 5.58 -13.29
N ALA A 53 3.56 5.30 -14.43
CA ALA A 53 3.20 3.94 -14.83
C ALA A 53 4.43 3.02 -14.97
N GLU A 54 5.58 3.57 -15.32
CA GLU A 54 6.85 2.84 -15.44
C GLU A 54 7.54 2.57 -14.09
N MET A 55 7.09 3.21 -13.00
CA MET A 55 7.68 3.01 -11.68
C MET A 55 7.43 1.60 -11.13
N ARG A 56 8.44 1.06 -10.44
CA ARG A 56 8.39 -0.27 -9.81
C ARG A 56 9.12 -0.29 -8.48
N VAL A 57 8.64 -1.12 -7.56
CA VAL A 57 9.32 -1.42 -6.30
C VAL A 57 10.39 -2.48 -6.57
N LEU A 58 11.65 -2.18 -6.25
CA LEU A 58 12.76 -3.13 -6.34
C LEU A 58 12.91 -3.93 -5.05
N SER A 59 12.86 -3.23 -3.91
CA SER A 59 12.93 -3.83 -2.58
C SER A 59 12.35 -2.89 -1.54
N CYS A 60 11.81 -3.43 -0.46
CA CYS A 60 11.37 -2.66 0.70
C CYS A 60 11.79 -3.33 2.00
N THR A 61 12.37 -2.53 2.88
CA THR A 61 12.77 -2.88 4.25
C THR A 61 11.84 -2.19 5.23
N LYS A 62 11.26 -2.94 6.16
CA LYS A 62 10.39 -2.36 7.18
C LYS A 62 11.23 -1.48 8.11
N LEU A 63 10.82 -0.23 8.29
CA LEU A 63 11.41 0.68 9.28
C LEU A 63 10.65 0.53 10.60
N GLU A 64 9.34 0.75 10.55
CA GLU A 64 8.44 0.72 11.70
C GLU A 64 7.08 0.16 11.29
N ASP A 65 6.09 0.16 12.17
CA ASP A 65 4.73 -0.20 11.76
C ASP A 65 4.25 0.73 10.65
N LYS A 66 3.70 0.14 9.58
CA LYS A 66 3.20 0.85 8.39
C LYS A 66 4.24 1.73 7.66
N SER A 67 5.54 1.59 7.93
CA SER A 67 6.61 2.41 7.38
C SER A 67 7.72 1.55 6.77
N TYR A 68 8.12 1.85 5.54
CA TYR A 68 9.12 1.09 4.77
C TYR A 68 10.10 2.03 4.08
N ASP A 69 11.40 1.70 4.12
CA ASP A 69 12.42 2.25 3.21
C ASP A 69 12.42 1.38 1.95
N CYS A 70 12.06 1.97 0.82
CA CYS A 70 11.88 1.29 -0.44
C CYS A 70 12.89 1.79 -1.47
N SER A 71 13.59 0.85 -2.09
CA SER A 71 14.28 1.10 -3.35
C SER A 71 13.28 0.91 -4.49
N ILE A 72 13.15 1.93 -5.33
CA ILE A 72 12.25 1.96 -6.48
C ILE A 72 13.06 2.16 -7.76
N GLN A 73 12.53 1.70 -8.88
CA GLN A 73 13.00 2.03 -10.22
C GLN A 73 12.07 3.09 -10.80
N GLY A 74 12.60 4.28 -11.10
CA GLY A 74 11.90 5.32 -11.86
C GLY A 74 12.55 5.55 -13.23
N ILE A 75 12.01 6.51 -13.99
CA ILE A 75 12.51 6.87 -15.32
C ILE A 75 13.95 7.43 -15.30
N LEU A 76 14.34 8.07 -14.20
CA LEU A 76 15.69 8.64 -14.01
C LEU A 76 16.67 7.64 -13.40
N GLY A 77 16.25 6.40 -13.14
CA GLY A 77 17.06 5.37 -12.50
C GLY A 77 16.51 4.92 -11.13
N PRO A 78 17.25 4.06 -10.42
CA PRO A 78 16.90 3.62 -9.08
C PRO A 78 16.94 4.76 -8.07
N GLN A 79 15.96 4.80 -7.16
CA GLN A 79 15.80 5.82 -6.13
C GLN A 79 15.45 5.16 -4.80
N LYS A 80 15.75 5.83 -3.69
CA LYS A 80 15.24 5.43 -2.37
C LYS A 80 14.14 6.39 -1.94
N VAL A 81 13.06 5.82 -1.42
CA VAL A 81 11.90 6.57 -0.93
C VAL A 81 11.37 5.91 0.33
N GLN A 82 10.86 6.70 1.27
CA GLN A 82 10.13 6.17 2.40
C GLN A 82 8.63 6.10 2.05
N MET A 83 8.02 4.94 2.25
CA MET A 83 6.59 4.75 2.08
C MET A 83 5.91 4.54 3.43
N ILE A 84 4.93 5.39 3.73
CA ILE A 84 4.15 5.36 4.98
C ILE A 84 2.68 5.10 4.65
N LYS A 85 2.08 4.09 5.28
CA LYS A 85 0.65 3.76 5.13
C LYS A 85 -0.17 4.53 6.16
N GLY A 86 -0.90 5.53 5.70
CA GLY A 86 -1.92 6.24 6.46
C GLY A 86 -3.33 5.71 6.19
N ASP A 87 -4.34 6.43 6.69
CA ASP A 87 -5.75 6.07 6.51
C ASP A 87 -6.21 6.22 5.05
N ASP A 88 -5.66 7.23 4.34
CA ASP A 88 -5.92 7.48 2.91
C ASP A 88 -5.05 6.61 1.98
N GLY A 89 -4.34 5.62 2.53
CA GLY A 89 -3.43 4.74 1.80
C GLY A 89 -1.96 5.14 1.92
N TRP A 90 -1.15 4.67 0.98
CA TRP A 90 0.29 4.91 0.99
C TRP A 90 0.66 6.33 0.55
N THR A 91 1.67 6.88 1.20
CA THR A 91 2.29 8.16 0.86
C THR A 91 3.79 7.97 0.66
N VAL A 92 4.35 8.64 -0.35
CA VAL A 92 5.79 8.74 -0.57
C VAL A 92 6.34 9.95 0.19
N VAL A 93 7.36 9.71 1.00
CA VAL A 93 8.13 10.72 1.74
C VAL A 93 9.58 10.59 1.29
N ASN A 94 10.16 11.71 0.84
CA ASN A 94 11.57 11.81 0.44
C ASN A 94 12.40 12.44 1.54
#